data_AF-A0A7C1E2P4-F1
#
_entry.id   AF-A0A7C1E2P4-F1
#
_cell.length_a   1.000
_cell.length_b   1.000
_cell.length_c   1.000
_cell.angle_alpha   90.00
_cell.angle_beta   90.00
_cell.angle_gamma   90.00
#
_symmetry.space_group_name_H-M   'P 1'
#
loop_
_entity.id
_entity.type
_entity.pdbx_description
1 polymer ?
#
loop_
_entity_poly.entity_id
_entity_poly.type
_entity_poly.pdbx_seq_one_letter_code
_entity_poly.pdbx_strand_id
1 'polypeptide(L)'
;MITVEFVIYGGVHQDTQINAAREFVNAHMATEVTSTVTYLGETPALTDYGTCSFLRPENLPESDIALLNPRLPCAYIFMWQTPGVDVCWGGGNYGLAINGRPFDSIPYNVWWWNTASEWGHKLTSAAAIIIHELHHTFESILHDILGYPLAMSRSEHIYGTTVPHMDHLSDFDFTDHYEWSAWAYHEISPEMCTAIESFCGAIPPHH
;
A
#
# COMPACT_ATOMS: atom_id res chain seq x y z
N MET A 1 -10.33 -14.19 0.24
CA MET A 1 -10.44 -12.85 0.85
C MET A 1 -9.09 -12.45 1.42
N ILE A 2 -8.61 -11.26 1.05
CA ILE A 2 -7.39 -10.65 1.57
C ILE A 2 -7.78 -9.60 2.60
N THR A 3 -7.08 -9.53 3.73
CA THR A 3 -7.30 -8.48 4.74
C THR A 3 -6.03 -7.66 4.90
N VAL A 4 -6.14 -6.33 4.80
CA VAL A 4 -5.04 -5.38 5.01
C VAL A 4 -5.36 -4.51 6.24
N GLU A 5 -4.36 -4.17 7.05
CA GLU A 5 -4.55 -3.25 8.18
C GLU A 5 -3.93 -1.90 7.89
N PHE A 6 -4.74 -0.84 7.89
CA PHE A 6 -4.28 0.53 7.84
C PHE A 6 -3.92 0.99 9.25
N VAL A 7 -2.68 1.39 9.45
CA VAL A 7 -2.18 1.92 10.72
C VAL A 7 -1.90 3.41 10.55
N ILE A 8 -2.66 4.24 11.27
CA ILE A 8 -2.73 5.68 11.06
C ILE A 8 -2.19 6.39 12.28
N TYR A 9 -1.09 7.12 12.12
CA TYR A 9 -0.53 7.99 13.14
C TYR A 9 -1.05 9.44 12.99
N GLY A 10 -1.18 10.14 14.12
CA GLY A 10 -1.64 11.54 14.17
C GLY A 10 -3.13 11.72 14.44
N GLY A 11 -3.90 10.63 14.60
CA GLY A 11 -5.29 10.68 15.08
C GLY A 11 -6.32 11.29 14.13
N VAL A 12 -5.96 11.51 12.86
CA VAL A 12 -6.88 12.03 11.84
C VAL A 12 -7.51 10.89 11.06
N HIS A 13 -8.83 10.90 10.96
CA HIS A 13 -9.62 9.88 10.26
C HIS A 13 -9.43 9.93 8.74
N GLN A 14 -9.14 8.77 8.13
CA GLN A 14 -8.96 8.59 6.67
C GLN A 14 -9.98 7.63 6.06
N ASP A 15 -11.08 7.38 6.77
CA ASP A 15 -12.06 6.35 6.40
C ASP A 15 -12.64 6.57 5.00
N THR A 16 -12.82 7.83 4.57
CA THR A 16 -13.38 8.13 3.24
C THR A 16 -12.42 7.71 2.12
N GLN A 17 -11.13 8.02 2.28
CA GLN A 17 -10.07 7.73 1.32
C GLN A 17 -9.78 6.23 1.25
N ILE A 18 -9.73 5.57 2.42
CA ILE A 18 -9.57 4.12 2.53
C ILE A 18 -10.74 3.39 1.86
N ASN A 19 -11.98 3.84 2.12
CA ASN A 19 -13.15 3.23 1.50
C ASN A 19 -13.15 3.41 -0.03
N ALA A 20 -12.82 4.61 -0.52
CA ALA A 20 -12.72 4.86 -1.96
C ALA A 20 -11.65 4.00 -2.64
N ALA A 21 -10.47 3.86 -2.02
CA ALA A 21 -9.40 3.00 -2.52
C ALA A 21 -9.82 1.52 -2.53
N ARG A 22 -10.43 1.05 -1.43
CA ARG A 22 -10.95 -0.32 -1.33
C ARG A 22 -12.03 -0.62 -2.36
N GLU A 23 -12.97 0.30 -2.58
CA GLU A 23 -14.01 0.16 -3.59
C GLU A 23 -13.40 0.05 -4.99
N PHE A 24 -12.38 0.86 -5.30
CA PHE A 24 -11.65 0.77 -6.55
C PHE A 24 -10.97 -0.60 -6.70
N VAL A 25 -10.17 -1.02 -5.72
CA VAL A 25 -9.44 -2.29 -5.79
C VAL A 25 -10.40 -3.47 -5.93
N ASN A 26 -11.49 -3.50 -5.16
CA ASN A 26 -12.50 -4.56 -5.23
C ASN A 26 -13.29 -4.57 -6.54
N ALA A 27 -13.37 -3.45 -7.25
CA ALA A 27 -13.96 -3.41 -8.59
C ALA A 27 -13.05 -4.03 -9.65
N HIS A 28 -11.74 -4.15 -9.37
CA HIS A 28 -10.73 -4.52 -10.36
C HIS A 28 -9.97 -5.82 -10.03
N MET A 29 -9.99 -6.31 -8.78
CA MET A 29 -9.40 -7.60 -8.40
C MET A 29 -10.39 -8.76 -8.49
N ALA A 30 -9.86 -9.96 -8.71
CA ALA A 30 -10.65 -11.20 -8.71
C ALA A 30 -11.03 -11.70 -7.29
N THR A 31 -10.50 -11.08 -6.24
CA THR A 31 -10.82 -11.39 -4.84
C THR A 31 -11.17 -10.13 -4.07
N GLU A 32 -11.96 -10.31 -3.00
CA GLU A 32 -12.30 -9.25 -2.08
C GLU A 32 -11.10 -8.91 -1.18
N VAL A 33 -10.72 -7.63 -1.22
CA VAL A 33 -9.85 -6.96 -0.27
C VAL A 33 -10.71 -6.28 0.80
N THR A 34 -10.51 -6.71 2.04
CA THR A 34 -11.10 -6.12 3.24
C THR A 34 -10.03 -5.34 4.00
N SER A 35 -10.46 -4.40 4.83
CA SER A 35 -9.55 -3.56 5.59
C SER A 35 -9.98 -3.35 7.04
N THR A 36 -9.01 -3.38 7.95
CA THR A 36 -9.14 -2.83 9.32
C THR A 36 -8.38 -1.53 9.42
N VAL A 37 -8.75 -0.69 10.40
CA VAL A 37 -8.09 0.60 10.63
C VAL A 37 -7.72 0.72 12.11
N THR A 38 -6.47 1.08 12.37
CA THR A 38 -5.92 1.31 13.70
C THR A 38 -5.38 2.72 13.78
N TYR A 39 -5.96 3.52 14.67
CA TYR A 39 -5.50 4.87 14.95
C TYR A 39 -4.53 4.84 16.13
N LEU A 40 -3.32 5.32 15.88
CA LEU A 40 -2.25 5.48 16.85
C LEU A 40 -1.96 6.97 17.07
N GLY A 41 -1.34 7.27 18.21
CA GLY A 41 -1.07 8.64 18.64
C GLY A 41 0.06 9.29 17.86
N GLU A 42 1.25 9.33 18.47
CA GLU A 42 2.40 10.03 17.92
C GLU A 42 3.02 9.29 16.74
N THR A 43 3.43 10.02 15.71
CA THR A 43 4.18 9.45 14.58
C THR A 43 5.55 8.96 15.09
N PRO A 44 5.95 7.70 14.80
CA PRO A 44 7.25 7.20 15.21
C PRO A 44 8.39 7.95 14.51
N ALA A 45 9.63 7.66 14.93
CA ALA A 45 10.80 8.21 14.24
C ALA A 45 10.81 7.79 12.77
N LEU A 46 10.87 8.76 11.86
CA LEU A 46 10.99 8.50 10.43
C LEU A 46 12.47 8.47 10.04
N THR A 47 12.77 7.72 8.98
CA THR A 47 14.08 7.76 8.34
C THR A 47 14.01 8.68 7.14
N ASP A 48 14.93 9.63 7.03
CA ASP A 48 14.99 10.53 5.88
C ASP A 48 15.79 9.92 4.72
N TYR A 49 15.28 10.06 3.50
CA TYR A 49 15.95 9.74 2.25
C TYR A 49 15.71 10.84 1.22
N GLY A 50 16.67 11.74 1.09
CA GLY A 50 16.55 12.90 0.21
C GLY A 50 15.44 13.84 0.66
N THR A 51 14.41 14.02 -0.18
CA THR A 51 13.23 14.85 0.11
C THR A 51 12.05 14.07 0.70
N CYS A 52 12.21 12.76 0.88
CA CYS A 52 11.19 11.86 1.40
C CYS A 52 11.59 11.35 2.79
N SER A 53 10.59 10.98 3.59
CA SER A 53 10.80 10.32 4.88
C SER A 53 9.96 9.05 4.89
N PHE A 54 10.48 7.96 5.44
CA PHE A 54 9.84 6.64 5.45
C PHE A 54 9.89 6.01 6.84
N LEU A 55 8.92 5.15 7.15
CA LEU A 55 8.85 4.46 8.43
C LEU A 55 9.50 3.10 8.29
N ARG A 56 10.58 2.88 9.03
CA ARG A 56 11.25 1.58 9.06
C ARG A 56 10.68 0.70 10.19
N PRO A 57 10.73 -0.63 10.05
CA PRO A 57 10.25 -1.55 11.08
C PRO A 57 10.94 -1.35 12.42
N GLU A 58 12.26 -1.10 12.40
CA GLU A 58 13.05 -0.85 13.61
C GLU A 58 12.64 0.43 14.37
N ASN A 59 11.88 1.32 13.73
CA ASN A 59 11.41 2.55 14.35
C ASN A 59 10.01 2.42 14.96
N LEU A 60 9.34 1.28 14.79
CA LEU A 60 8.03 1.03 15.38
C LEU A 60 8.15 0.78 16.89
N PRO A 61 7.40 1.50 17.74
CA PRO A 61 7.38 1.24 19.17
C PRO A 61 6.90 -0.17 19.49
N GLU A 62 7.52 -0.84 20.47
CA GLU A 62 7.10 -2.17 20.93
C GLU A 62 5.63 -2.21 21.36
N SER A 63 5.11 -1.10 21.91
CA SER A 63 3.70 -0.95 22.29
C SER A 63 2.75 -1.04 21.10
N ASP A 64 3.16 -0.48 19.96
CA ASP A 64 2.36 -0.46 18.75
C ASP A 64 2.38 -1.85 18.12
N ILE A 65 3.56 -2.48 18.06
CA ILE A 65 3.72 -3.87 17.61
C ILE A 65 2.86 -4.80 18.45
N ALA A 66 2.89 -4.67 19.78
CA ALA A 66 2.07 -5.50 20.68
C ALA A 66 0.56 -5.37 20.41
N LEU A 67 0.09 -4.19 20.00
CA LEU A 67 -1.31 -3.96 19.63
C LEU A 67 -1.68 -4.60 18.27
N LEU A 68 -0.74 -4.59 17.32
CA LEU A 68 -0.92 -5.10 15.96
C LEU A 68 -0.74 -6.64 15.90
N ASN A 69 0.08 -7.20 16.78
CA ASN A 69 0.41 -8.63 16.83
C ASN A 69 -0.78 -9.61 16.78
N PRO A 70 -1.86 -9.44 17.58
CA PRO A 70 -2.94 -10.43 17.61
C PRO A 70 -3.80 -10.47 16.33
N ARG A 71 -3.62 -9.54 15.39
CA ARG A 71 -4.55 -9.32 14.27
C ARG A 71 -4.11 -10.02 12.99
N LEU A 72 -2.80 -10.20 12.80
CA LEU A 72 -2.16 -10.92 11.68
C LEU A 72 -2.85 -10.75 10.32
N PRO A 73 -3.10 -9.50 9.85
CA PRO A 73 -3.58 -9.24 8.50
C PRO A 73 -2.57 -9.74 7.47
N CYS A 74 -2.96 -9.77 6.20
CA CYS A 74 -2.05 -10.12 5.12
C CYS A 74 -0.87 -9.16 5.01
N ALA A 75 -1.15 -7.86 5.16
CA ALA A 75 -0.17 -6.79 5.13
C ALA A 75 -0.62 -5.60 5.98
N TYR A 76 0.33 -4.75 6.35
CA TYR A 76 0.09 -3.50 7.06
C TYR A 76 0.41 -2.31 6.15
N ILE A 77 -0.45 -1.29 6.11
CA ILE A 77 -0.20 -0.02 5.41
C ILE A 77 -0.09 1.08 6.46
N PHE A 78 1.09 1.66 6.58
CA PHE A 78 1.34 2.74 7.54
C PHE A 78 1.15 4.11 6.90
N MET A 79 0.40 4.96 7.58
CA MET A 79 0.14 6.34 7.19
C MET A 79 0.41 7.25 8.38
N TRP A 80 1.05 8.40 8.16
CA TRP A 80 1.23 9.40 9.20
C TRP A 80 1.08 10.80 8.66
N GLN A 81 0.65 11.71 9.53
CA GLN A 81 0.66 13.13 9.21
C GLN A 81 2.06 13.72 9.44
N THR A 82 2.58 14.45 8.46
CA THR A 82 3.85 15.18 8.61
C THR A 82 3.66 16.34 9.60
N PRO A 83 4.48 16.42 10.67
CA PRO A 83 4.34 17.46 11.68
C PRO A 83 4.40 18.88 11.09
N GLY A 84 3.48 19.74 11.52
CA GLY A 84 3.45 21.15 11.12
C GLY A 84 2.86 21.41 9.72
N VAL A 85 2.30 20.39 9.06
CA VAL A 85 1.63 20.54 7.76
C VAL A 85 0.26 19.87 7.78
N ASP A 86 -0.81 20.67 7.72
CA ASP A 86 -2.19 20.23 7.98
C ASP A 86 -2.75 19.19 6.99
N VAL A 87 -2.12 19.01 5.83
CA VAL A 87 -2.61 18.14 4.74
C VAL A 87 -1.56 17.17 4.23
N CYS A 88 -0.38 17.12 4.84
CA CYS A 88 0.71 16.31 4.35
C CYS A 88 0.73 14.97 5.06
N TRP A 89 0.59 13.90 4.29
CA TRP A 89 0.64 12.53 4.77
C TRP A 89 1.79 11.82 4.10
N GLY A 90 2.59 11.09 4.86
CA GLY A 90 3.74 10.35 4.37
C GLY A 90 3.68 8.85 4.62
N GLY A 91 4.82 8.23 4.31
CA GLY A 91 4.97 6.80 4.05
C GLY A 91 6.20 6.50 3.14
N GLY A 92 6.51 5.25 2.80
CA GLY A 92 7.46 4.69 1.82
C GLY A 92 7.57 3.15 1.93
N ASN A 93 7.93 2.39 0.89
CA ASN A 93 8.01 0.93 1.01
C ASN A 93 9.18 0.45 1.89
N TYR A 94 9.07 -0.76 2.49
CA TYR A 94 10.05 -1.86 2.28
C TYR A 94 9.96 -3.01 3.32
N GLY A 95 9.45 -4.17 2.92
CA GLY A 95 9.89 -5.49 3.41
C GLY A 95 8.96 -6.22 4.40
N LEU A 96 9.50 -7.26 5.05
CA LEU A 96 8.83 -8.01 6.13
C LEU A 96 9.08 -7.30 7.47
N ALA A 97 8.03 -6.96 8.21
CA ALA A 97 8.20 -6.21 9.47
C ALA A 97 7.53 -6.83 10.68
N ILE A 98 6.22 -7.08 10.59
CA ILE A 98 5.41 -7.39 11.77
C ILE A 98 4.94 -8.83 11.66
N ASN A 99 5.52 -9.72 12.46
CA ASN A 99 5.23 -11.15 12.46
C ASN A 99 5.37 -11.82 11.08
N GLY A 100 6.41 -11.45 10.33
CA GLY A 100 6.61 -11.98 8.98
C GLY A 100 5.53 -11.53 7.98
N ARG A 101 4.76 -10.49 8.31
CA ARG A 101 3.89 -9.82 7.34
C ARG A 101 4.64 -8.72 6.60
N PRO A 102 4.38 -8.58 5.28
CA PRO A 102 4.73 -7.39 4.54
C PRO A 102 4.12 -6.17 5.22
N PHE A 103 4.86 -5.09 5.18
CA PHE A 103 4.32 -3.78 5.45
C PHE A 103 4.75 -2.84 4.33
N ASP A 104 3.89 -1.87 4.07
CA ASP A 104 4.17 -0.79 3.17
C ASP A 104 3.92 0.53 3.89
N SER A 105 4.54 1.58 3.39
CA SER A 105 4.15 2.92 3.75
C SER A 105 4.13 3.79 2.48
N ILE A 106 3.37 4.87 2.50
CA ILE A 106 3.14 5.93 1.47
C ILE A 106 4.25 7.03 1.14
N PRO A 107 5.20 6.93 0.18
CA PRO A 107 6.47 7.70 0.03
C PRO A 107 6.52 9.25 0.08
N TYR A 108 5.43 9.98 0.26
CA TYR A 108 5.34 11.34 -0.27
C TYR A 108 4.98 12.36 0.79
N ASN A 109 5.61 13.54 0.80
CA ASN A 109 5.02 14.68 1.49
C ASN A 109 3.86 15.23 0.65
N VAL A 110 2.66 14.65 0.78
CA VAL A 110 1.54 14.93 -0.11
C VAL A 110 0.79 16.20 0.32
N TRP A 111 1.26 17.38 -0.04
CA TRP A 111 0.51 18.63 0.26
C TRP A 111 -0.85 18.74 -0.46
N TRP A 112 -1.14 17.86 -1.42
CA TRP A 112 -2.39 17.81 -2.20
C TRP A 112 -3.31 16.65 -1.81
N TRP A 113 -3.19 16.09 -0.61
CA TRP A 113 -3.98 14.93 -0.13
C TRP A 113 -5.49 15.04 -0.40
N ASN A 114 -6.06 16.22 -0.16
CA ASN A 114 -7.49 16.50 -0.29
C ASN A 114 -7.91 17.06 -1.66
N THR A 115 -7.00 17.17 -2.63
CA THR A 115 -7.38 17.64 -3.97
C THR A 115 -8.06 16.52 -4.75
N ALA A 116 -8.87 16.91 -5.75
CA ALA A 116 -9.28 15.96 -6.78
C ALA A 116 -8.01 15.41 -7.45
N SER A 117 -7.96 14.09 -7.64
CA SER A 117 -6.85 13.46 -8.34
C SER A 117 -6.95 13.72 -9.85
N GLU A 118 -5.80 13.78 -10.51
CA GLU A 118 -5.73 13.70 -11.98
C GLU A 118 -6.14 12.32 -12.50
N TRP A 119 -6.25 11.31 -11.62
CA TRP A 119 -6.79 9.97 -11.89
C TRP A 119 -8.31 9.96 -12.15
N GLY A 120 -8.95 11.12 -12.25
CA GLY A 120 -10.35 11.26 -12.65
C GLY A 120 -11.23 11.85 -11.55
N HIS A 121 -12.35 12.44 -11.97
CA HIS A 121 -13.22 13.32 -11.18
C HIS A 121 -13.87 12.70 -9.92
N LYS A 122 -13.58 11.43 -9.59
CA LYS A 122 -14.22 10.67 -8.49
C LYS A 122 -13.26 10.23 -7.39
N LEU A 123 -11.94 10.28 -7.59
CA LEU A 123 -10.96 9.91 -6.57
C LEU A 123 -10.23 11.15 -6.05
N THR A 124 -10.00 11.22 -4.75
CA THR A 124 -9.06 12.18 -4.16
C THR A 124 -7.63 11.71 -4.41
N SER A 125 -6.67 12.63 -4.37
CA SER A 125 -5.24 12.27 -4.44
C SER A 125 -4.86 11.25 -3.38
N ALA A 126 -5.41 11.39 -2.17
CA ALA A 126 -5.24 10.43 -1.09
C ALA A 126 -5.70 9.00 -1.43
N ALA A 127 -6.86 8.85 -2.06
CA ALA A 127 -7.35 7.54 -2.45
C ALA A 127 -6.47 6.92 -3.55
N ALA A 128 -6.03 7.72 -4.53
CA ALA A 128 -5.11 7.28 -5.58
C ALA A 128 -3.77 6.78 -5.00
N ILE A 129 -3.26 7.49 -3.99
CA ILE A 129 -2.03 7.13 -3.29
C ILE A 129 -2.20 5.82 -2.48
N ILE A 130 -3.32 5.65 -1.78
CA ILE A 130 -3.62 4.39 -1.10
C ILE A 130 -3.71 3.23 -2.10
N ILE A 131 -4.34 3.45 -3.26
CA ILE A 131 -4.38 2.46 -4.35
C ILE A 131 -2.96 2.12 -4.81
N HIS A 132 -2.08 3.11 -4.91
CA HIS A 132 -0.70 2.90 -5.29
C HIS A 132 0.11 2.05 -4.29
N GLU A 133 0.03 2.33 -2.99
CA GLU A 133 0.72 1.48 -2.01
C GLU A 133 0.14 0.08 -1.91
N LEU A 134 -1.19 -0.06 -1.99
CA LEU A 134 -1.81 -1.38 -1.99
C LEU A 134 -1.29 -2.22 -3.17
N HIS A 135 -1.08 -1.58 -4.33
CA HIS A 135 -0.53 -2.24 -5.49
C HIS A 135 0.91 -2.72 -5.22
N HIS A 136 1.80 -1.86 -4.70
CA HIS A 136 3.17 -2.26 -4.36
C HIS A 136 3.22 -3.35 -3.28
N THR A 137 2.32 -3.30 -2.31
CA THR A 137 2.19 -4.35 -1.30
C THR A 137 1.90 -5.70 -1.94
N PHE A 138 0.92 -5.76 -2.85
CA PHE A 138 0.58 -7.02 -3.52
C PHE A 138 1.66 -7.47 -4.50
N GLU A 139 2.31 -6.53 -5.18
CA GLU A 139 3.48 -6.79 -6.01
C GLU A 139 4.59 -7.45 -5.20
N SER A 140 5.00 -6.86 -4.07
CA SER A 140 6.07 -7.40 -3.23
C SER A 140 5.71 -8.79 -2.68
N ILE A 141 4.45 -9.02 -2.29
CA ILE A 141 4.00 -10.36 -1.88
C ILE A 141 4.15 -11.36 -3.02
N LEU A 142 3.63 -11.04 -4.20
CA LEU A 142 3.66 -11.95 -5.33
C LEU A 142 5.09 -12.22 -5.81
N HIS A 143 5.88 -11.17 -5.95
CA HIS A 143 7.23 -11.24 -6.50
C HIS A 143 8.27 -11.71 -5.48
N ASP A 144 8.48 -10.92 -4.42
CA ASP A 144 9.60 -11.10 -3.51
C ASP A 144 9.39 -12.32 -2.60
N ILE A 145 8.13 -12.64 -2.29
CA ILE A 145 7.79 -13.71 -1.34
C ILE A 145 7.33 -14.98 -2.04
N LEU A 146 6.38 -14.87 -2.97
CA LEU A 146 5.75 -16.03 -3.62
C LEU A 146 6.45 -16.47 -4.91
N GLY A 147 7.42 -15.70 -5.38
CA GLY A 147 8.23 -16.06 -6.55
C GLY A 147 7.44 -16.06 -7.86
N TYR A 148 6.31 -15.34 -7.92
CA TYR A 148 5.73 -14.97 -9.20
C TYR A 148 6.73 -14.05 -9.89
N PRO A 149 7.28 -14.44 -11.04
CA PRO A 149 8.28 -13.63 -11.70
C PRO A 149 7.74 -12.22 -11.94
N LEU A 150 8.63 -11.22 -11.89
CA LEU A 150 8.37 -9.85 -12.28
C LEU A 150 8.84 -9.57 -13.71
N ALA A 151 8.09 -8.69 -14.32
CA ALA A 151 8.09 -8.05 -15.61
C ALA A 151 7.21 -6.84 -15.44
N MET A 152 7.75 -5.88 -14.73
CA MET A 152 8.40 -4.81 -15.45
C MET A 152 7.91 -4.67 -16.90
N SER A 153 6.64 -4.34 -17.08
CA SER A 153 6.29 -3.22 -17.93
C SER A 153 6.83 -1.98 -17.20
N ARG A 154 8.15 -1.88 -17.23
CA ARG A 154 8.96 -0.68 -17.04
C ARG A 154 8.74 0.11 -15.72
N SER A 155 9.32 -0.41 -14.64
CA SER A 155 10.33 0.37 -13.91
C SER A 155 11.68 0.24 -14.69
N GLU A 156 12.71 1.03 -14.41
CA GLU A 156 13.91 1.36 -15.23
C GLU A 156 14.65 0.25 -16.04
N HIS A 157 14.32 -1.05 -15.93
CA HIS A 157 15.10 -2.17 -16.47
C HIS A 157 14.30 -3.38 -17.04
N ILE A 158 13.83 -3.29 -18.31
CA ILE A 158 13.71 -4.44 -19.27
C ILE A 158 12.53 -5.46 -19.07
N TYR A 159 12.11 -6.11 -20.17
CA TYR A 159 10.79 -6.68 -20.52
C TYR A 159 10.42 -8.13 -20.07
N GLY A 160 9.11 -8.36 -19.79
CA GLY A 160 8.29 -9.52 -20.23
C GLY A 160 7.60 -10.47 -19.19
N THR A 161 6.25 -10.55 -19.19
CA THR A 161 5.30 -11.59 -18.65
C THR A 161 4.62 -11.52 -17.23
N THR A 162 4.33 -10.37 -16.56
CA THR A 162 4.04 -10.40 -15.08
C THR A 162 3.09 -9.33 -14.49
N VAL A 163 3.03 -9.30 -13.13
CA VAL A 163 2.55 -8.20 -12.27
C VAL A 163 3.06 -6.84 -12.77
N PRO A 164 2.17 -5.92 -13.16
CA PRO A 164 2.53 -4.56 -13.59
C PRO A 164 3.11 -3.72 -12.44
N HIS A 165 3.79 -2.61 -12.73
CA HIS A 165 4.33 -1.64 -11.75
C HIS A 165 3.70 -0.26 -12.00
N MET A 166 3.43 0.52 -10.96
CA MET A 166 2.67 1.78 -11.08
C MET A 166 3.52 3.07 -11.09
N ASP A 167 4.83 3.01 -10.83
CA ASP A 167 5.71 4.16 -10.97
C ASP A 167 6.13 4.40 -12.44
N HIS A 168 5.96 5.63 -12.94
CA HIS A 168 6.37 6.16 -14.27
C HIS A 168 5.34 6.14 -15.43
N LEU A 169 4.10 6.49 -15.15
CA LEU A 169 2.98 6.58 -16.11
C LEU A 169 3.27 7.49 -17.33
N SER A 170 3.89 8.66 -17.13
CA SER A 170 4.25 9.60 -18.21
C SER A 170 5.25 9.06 -19.24
N ASP A 171 6.00 8.00 -18.91
CA ASP A 171 7.03 7.41 -19.79
C ASP A 171 6.43 6.41 -20.82
N PHE A 172 5.09 6.28 -20.85
CA PHE A 172 4.32 5.39 -21.74
C PHE A 172 3.30 6.10 -22.60
N ASP A 173 3.31 7.43 -22.62
CA ASP A 173 2.22 8.24 -23.18
C ASP A 173 0.85 7.98 -22.52
N PHE A 174 0.82 7.24 -21.40
CA PHE A 174 -0.32 7.19 -20.51
C PHE A 174 -0.23 8.41 -19.60
N THR A 175 -1.17 9.32 -19.75
CA THR A 175 -1.46 10.28 -18.69
C THR A 175 -1.83 9.50 -17.42
N ASP A 176 -1.47 9.98 -16.24
CA ASP A 176 -1.60 9.30 -14.94
C ASP A 176 -3.07 8.91 -14.61
N HIS A 177 -3.60 7.88 -15.27
CA HIS A 177 -5.04 7.72 -15.47
C HIS A 177 -5.56 6.42 -14.89
N TYR A 178 -6.74 6.54 -14.27
CA TYR A 178 -7.62 5.49 -13.79
C TYR A 178 -7.52 4.16 -14.55
N GLU A 179 -7.53 4.21 -15.88
CA GLU A 179 -7.59 3.05 -16.76
C GLU A 179 -6.37 2.14 -16.62
N TRP A 180 -5.17 2.70 -16.43
CA TRP A 180 -3.97 1.91 -16.22
C TRP A 180 -3.96 1.25 -14.85
N SER A 181 -4.27 2.00 -13.79
CA SER A 181 -4.36 1.43 -12.44
C SER A 181 -5.43 0.32 -12.39
N ALA A 182 -6.57 0.53 -13.04
CA ALA A 182 -7.63 -0.47 -13.13
C ALA A 182 -7.14 -1.71 -13.90
N TRP A 183 -6.45 -1.51 -15.02
CA TRP A 183 -5.83 -2.59 -15.78
C TRP A 183 -4.80 -3.36 -14.94
N ALA A 184 -3.92 -2.67 -14.21
CA ALA A 184 -2.89 -3.32 -13.38
C ALA A 184 -3.50 -4.25 -12.33
N TYR A 185 -4.57 -3.81 -11.65
CA TYR A 185 -5.30 -4.66 -10.71
C TYR A 185 -6.03 -5.83 -11.38
N HIS A 186 -6.54 -5.65 -12.61
CA HIS A 186 -7.14 -6.73 -13.39
C HIS A 186 -6.13 -7.81 -13.80
N GLU A 187 -4.85 -7.47 -13.95
CA GLU A 187 -3.79 -8.43 -14.28
C GLU A 187 -3.37 -9.31 -13.07
N ILE A 188 -3.78 -8.94 -11.84
CA ILE A 188 -3.62 -9.83 -10.67
C ILE A 188 -4.62 -10.98 -10.80
N SER A 189 -4.18 -12.05 -11.46
CA SER A 189 -5.02 -13.18 -11.83
C SER A 189 -5.68 -13.87 -10.62
N PRO A 190 -6.78 -14.64 -10.83
CA PRO A 190 -7.38 -15.44 -9.76
C PRO A 190 -6.42 -16.42 -9.08
N GLU A 191 -5.43 -16.95 -9.82
CA GLU A 191 -4.38 -17.81 -9.29
C GLU A 191 -3.49 -17.04 -8.31
N MET A 192 -3.01 -15.86 -8.72
CA MET A 192 -2.21 -14.96 -7.87
C MET A 192 -2.99 -14.53 -6.63
N CYS A 193 -4.28 -14.21 -6.77
CA CYS A 193 -5.16 -13.90 -5.63
C CYS A 193 -5.22 -15.08 -4.65
N THR A 194 -5.38 -16.31 -5.16
CA THR A 194 -5.40 -17.53 -4.32
C THR A 194 -4.06 -17.75 -3.61
N ALA A 195 -2.95 -17.45 -4.27
CA ALA A 195 -1.62 -17.55 -3.68
C ALA A 195 -1.40 -16.52 -2.56
N ILE A 196 -1.83 -15.26 -2.76
CA ILE A 196 -1.82 -14.22 -1.72
C ILE A 196 -2.67 -14.68 -0.54
N GLU A 197 -3.92 -15.11 -0.76
CA GLU A 197 -4.80 -15.58 0.31
C GLU A 197 -4.19 -16.73 1.12
N SER A 198 -3.54 -17.67 0.42
CA SER A 198 -2.85 -18.79 1.06
C SER A 198 -1.70 -18.30 1.93
N PHE A 199 -0.90 -17.33 1.46
CA PHE A 199 0.12 -16.66 2.26
C PHE A 199 -0.46 -15.93 3.46
N CYS A 200 -1.55 -15.18 3.28
CA CYS A 200 -2.23 -14.50 4.37
C CYS A 200 -2.72 -15.51 5.44
N GLY A 201 -3.19 -16.70 5.03
CA GLY A 201 -3.67 -17.74 5.95
C GLY A 201 -2.60 -18.63 6.57
N ALA A 202 -1.39 -18.70 5.99
CA ALA A 202 -0.38 -19.70 6.35
C ALA A 202 0.63 -19.27 7.43
N ILE A 203 0.76 -17.98 7.75
CA ILE A 203 1.69 -17.52 8.79
C ILE A 203 1.05 -17.76 10.17
N PRO A 204 1.55 -18.70 10.99
CA PRO A 204 1.04 -18.89 12.34
C PRO A 204 1.41 -17.68 13.21
N PRO A 205 0.61 -17.32 14.23
CA PRO A 205 1.09 -16.45 15.30
C PRO A 205 2.34 -17.10 15.89
N HIS A 206 3.49 -16.42 15.80
CA HIS A 206 4.66 -16.87 16.53
C HIS A 206 4.34 -16.78 18.04
N HIS A 207 4.45 -17.93 18.72
CA HIS A 207 4.27 -18.10 20.16
C HIS A 207 5.37 -17.39 20.96
#